data_AF-A0A967MR97-F1
#
_entry.id   AF-A0A967MR97-F1
#
_cell.length_a   1.000
_cell.length_b   1.000
_cell.length_c   1.000
_cell.angle_alpha   90.00
_cell.angle_beta   90.00
_cell.angle_gamma   90.00
#
_symmetry.space_group_name_H-M   'P 1'
#
loop_
_entity.id
_entity.type
_entity.pdbx_description
1 polymer ?
#
loop_
_entity_poly.entity_id
_entity_poly.type
_entity_poly.pdbx_seq_one_letter_code
_entity_poly.pdbx_strand_id
1 'polypeptide(L)' 'GERWTSEEFDRLYEEGIAETDPEKRHDIYVRMQEIMEETGAYVWINHEPEAFVHSTDVVVNAAPSGELNYRRFKQA' A
#
# COMPACT_ATOMS: atom_id res chain seq x y z
N GLY A 1 -8.10 0.00 -24.31
CA GLY A 1 -8.48 -1.12 -23.43
C GLY A 1 -7.21 -1.68 -22.88
N GLU A 2 -7.09 -1.74 -21.56
CA GLU A 2 -5.93 -2.35 -20.91
C GLU A 2 -5.77 -3.80 -21.37
N ARG A 3 -4.51 -4.23 -21.50
CA ARG A 3 -4.13 -5.43 -22.26
C ARG A 3 -4.42 -6.74 -21.52
N TRP A 4 -5.00 -6.67 -20.33
CA TRP A 4 -5.20 -7.81 -19.44
C TRP A 4 -6.49 -7.66 -18.62
N THR A 5 -7.26 -8.74 -18.56
CA THR A 5 -8.50 -8.88 -17.77
C THR A 5 -8.47 -10.26 -17.12
N SER A 6 -8.74 -10.36 -15.83
CA SER A 6 -8.89 -11.64 -15.12
C SER A 6 -10.14 -11.62 -14.27
N GLU A 7 -11.08 -12.51 -14.61
CA GLU A 7 -12.32 -12.69 -13.86
C GLU A 7 -12.05 -13.12 -12.41
N GLU A 8 -10.95 -13.84 -12.17
CA GLU A 8 -10.51 -14.20 -10.82
C GLU A 8 -10.05 -12.96 -10.05
N PHE A 9 -9.29 -12.07 -10.68
CA PHE A 9 -8.82 -10.84 -10.06
C PHE A 9 -9.98 -9.91 -9.69
N ASP A 10 -10.93 -9.72 -10.61
CA ASP A 10 -12.09 -8.85 -10.37
C ASP A 10 -12.95 -9.39 -9.22
N ARG A 11 -13.18 -10.71 -9.16
CA ARG A 11 -13.90 -11.33 -8.05
C ARG A 11 -13.17 -11.17 -6.71
N LEU A 12 -11.86 -11.46 -6.69
CA LEU A 12 -11.05 -11.33 -5.48
C LEU A 12 -10.97 -9.88 -4.99
N TYR A 13 -11.01 -8.89 -5.90
CA TYR A 13 -11.06 -7.48 -5.54
C TYR A 13 -12.35 -7.14 -4.77
N GLU A 14 -13.51 -7.60 -5.25
CA GLU A 14 -14.79 -7.42 -4.55
C GLU A 14 -14.83 -8.15 -3.20
N GLU A 15 -14.34 -9.40 -3.15
CA GLU A 15 -14.26 -10.21 -1.94
C GLU A 15 -13.34 -9.55 -0.89
N GLY A 16 -12.17 -9.05 -1.30
CA GLY A 16 -11.21 -8.41 -0.40
C GLY A 16 -11.72 -7.11 0.22
N ILE A 17 -12.54 -6.34 -0.52
CA ILE A 17 -13.22 -5.14 0.01
C ILE A 17 -14.25 -5.51 1.08
N ALA A 18 -14.97 -6.62 0.88
CA ALA A 18 -16.03 -7.06 1.79
C ALA A 18 -15.51 -7.85 3.01
N GLU A 19 -14.28 -8.38 2.95
CA GLU A 19 -13.74 -9.26 3.99
C GLU A 19 -13.28 -8.50 5.25
N THR A 20 -13.85 -8.89 6.38
CA THR A 20 -13.60 -8.30 7.70
C THR A 20 -12.52 -9.03 8.48
N ASP A 21 -12.34 -10.32 8.23
CA ASP A 21 -11.29 -11.15 8.83
C ASP A 21 -9.91 -10.75 8.28
N PRO A 22 -8.97 -10.30 9.13
CA PRO A 22 -7.67 -9.83 8.66
C PRO A 22 -6.81 -10.91 7.99
N GLU A 23 -6.88 -12.17 8.44
CA GLU A 23 -6.08 -13.26 7.88
C GLU A 23 -6.63 -13.66 6.51
N LYS A 24 -7.95 -13.79 6.37
CA LYS A 24 -8.56 -14.06 5.07
C LYS A 24 -8.36 -12.93 4.08
N ARG A 25 -8.48 -11.68 4.53
CA ARG A 25 -8.23 -10.51 3.67
C ARG A 25 -6.76 -10.47 3.22
N HIS A 26 -5.83 -10.89 4.07
CA HIS A 26 -4.42 -11.04 3.68
C HIS A 26 -4.27 -12.08 2.56
N ASP A 27 -4.82 -13.28 2.73
CA ASP A 27 -4.71 -14.36 1.75
C ASP A 27 -5.32 -13.97 0.38
N ILE A 28 -6.45 -13.25 0.39
CA ILE A 28 -7.07 -12.70 -0.82
C ILE A 28 -6.10 -11.76 -1.56
N TYR A 29 -5.49 -10.80 -0.85
CA TYR A 29 -4.56 -9.87 -1.48
C TYR A 29 -3.25 -10.51 -1.94
N VAL A 30 -2.77 -11.54 -1.24
CA VAL A 30 -1.61 -12.34 -1.71
C VAL A 30 -1.94 -13.02 -3.03
N ARG A 31 -3.11 -13.67 -3.15
CA ARG A 31 -3.53 -14.30 -4.41
C ARG A 31 -3.64 -13.29 -5.55
N MET A 32 -4.17 -12.10 -5.28
CA MET A 32 -4.22 -11.03 -6.27
C MET A 32 -2.82 -10.60 -6.76
N GLN A 33 -1.84 -10.54 -5.86
CA GLN A 33 -0.45 -10.23 -6.20
C GLN A 33 0.21 -11.35 -7.03
N GLU A 34 -0.07 -12.62 -6.73
CA GLU A 34 0.39 -13.76 -7.54
C GLU A 34 -0.14 -13.67 -8.96
N ILE A 35 -1.43 -13.34 -9.15
CA ILE A 35 -2.02 -13.15 -10.48
C ILE A 35 -1.32 -12.00 -11.23
N MET A 36 -0.99 -10.89 -10.55
CA MET A 36 -0.24 -9.78 -11.15
C MET A 36 1.17 -10.20 -11.61
N GLU A 37 1.83 -11.09 -10.85
CA GLU A 37 3.14 -11.65 -11.19
C GLU A 37 3.05 -12.65 -12.35
N GLU A 38 2.12 -13.61 -12.29
CA GLU A 38 1.91 -14.67 -13.30
C GLU A 38 1.61 -14.11 -14.69
N THR A 39 1.02 -12.92 -14.74
CA THR A 39 0.59 -12.29 -16.00
C THR A 39 1.68 -11.47 -16.66
N GLY A 40 2.81 -11.25 -15.96
CA GLY A 40 3.92 -10.42 -16.41
C GLY A 40 3.53 -8.96 -16.64
N ALA A 41 2.37 -8.54 -16.15
CA ALA A 41 1.84 -7.19 -16.33
C ALA A 41 2.44 -6.18 -15.34
N TYR A 42 3.06 -6.66 -14.26
CA TYR A 42 3.63 -5.84 -13.18
C TYR A 42 5.04 -6.29 -12.83
N VAL A 43 5.93 -5.34 -12.58
CA VAL A 43 7.28 -5.58 -12.06
C VAL A 43 7.40 -4.82 -10.74
N TRP A 44 7.60 -5.55 -9.64
CA TRP A 44 7.81 -4.96 -8.33
C TRP A 44 9.25 -4.42 -8.24
N ILE A 45 9.40 -3.09 -8.16
CA ILE A 45 10.73 -2.45 -8.18
C ILE A 45 11.24 -2.19 -6.75
N ASN A 46 10.48 -1.49 -5.91
CA ASN A 46 10.87 -1.18 -4.53
C ASN A 46 9.72 -0.60 -3.69
N HIS A 47 9.87 -0.67 -2.37
CA HIS A 47 9.15 0.16 -1.39
C HIS A 47 10.15 1.18 -0.85
N GLU A 48 10.12 2.42 -1.36
CA GLU A 48 11.12 3.44 -1.01
C GLU A 48 10.96 3.97 0.41
N PRO A 49 12.05 4.19 1.16
CA PRO A 49 11.98 4.91 2.42
C PRO A 49 11.69 6.38 2.15
N GLU A 50 10.69 6.94 2.83
CA GLU A 50 10.51 8.39 2.84
C GLU A 50 11.53 9.05 3.77
N ALA A 51 12.36 9.93 3.21
CA ALA A 51 13.39 10.67 3.94
C ALA A 51 12.98 12.14 4.10
N PHE A 52 13.02 12.64 5.33
CA PHE A 52 12.71 14.04 5.66
C PHE A 52 13.91 14.71 6.34
N VAL A 53 14.12 16.00 6.05
CA VAL A 53 15.09 16.85 6.73
C VAL A 53 14.33 17.96 7.47
N HIS A 54 14.65 18.19 8.74
CA HIS A 54 14.05 19.23 9.56
C HIS A 54 15.10 19.96 10.41
N SER A 55 14.77 21.18 10.88
CA SER A 55 15.61 21.89 11.85
C SER A 55 15.68 21.12 13.16
N THR A 56 16.82 21.18 13.87
CA THR A 56 16.99 20.59 15.21
C THR A 56 16.04 21.17 16.26
N ASP A 57 15.46 22.34 16.00
CA ASP A 57 14.52 23.02 16.91
C ASP A 57 13.07 22.53 16.75
N VAL A 58 12.82 21.58 15.84
CA VAL A 58 11.48 21.08 15.50
C VAL A 58 11.43 19.57 15.69
N VAL A 59 10.43 19.10 16.43
CA VAL A 59 10.04 17.69 16.51
C VAL A 59 8.95 17.43 15.47
N VAL A 60 9.28 16.67 14.43
CA VAL A 60 8.36 16.32 13.33
C VAL A 60 7.45 15.14 13.69
N ASN A 61 6.29 15.07 13.06
CA ASN A 61 5.38 13.92 13.14
C ASN A 61 5.02 13.45 11.74
N ALA A 62 5.49 12.26 11.35
CA ALA A 62 5.12 11.60 10.10
C ALA A 62 4.19 10.42 10.40
N ALA A 63 3.18 10.21 9.55
CA ALA A 63 2.36 9.00 9.59
C ALA A 63 3.16 7.80 9.05
N PRO A 64 2.80 6.55 9.41
CA PRO A 64 3.41 5.36 8.81
C PRO A 64 3.24 5.28 7.29
N SER A 65 2.23 5.96 6.75
CA SER A 65 1.96 6.13 5.32
C SER A 65 2.79 7.23 4.65
N GLY A 66 3.61 7.96 5.41
CA GLY A 66 4.52 8.98 4.88
C GLY A 66 4.09 10.44 5.10
N GLU A 67 2.80 10.72 5.30
CA GLU A 67 2.37 12.11 5.36
C GLU A 67 2.82 12.84 6.64
N LEU A 68 3.25 14.10 6.48
CA LEU A 68 3.60 14.97 7.59
C LEU A 68 2.34 15.55 8.26
N ASN A 69 2.19 15.27 9.54
CA ASN A 69 1.13 15.82 10.38
C ASN A 69 1.56 17.15 11.01
N TYR A 70 1.56 18.22 10.22
CA TYR A 70 2.02 19.56 10.65
C TYR A 70 1.39 20.06 11.95
N ARG A 71 0.11 19.75 12.19
CA ARG A 71 -0.60 20.14 13.43
C ARG A 71 -0.03 19.49 14.70
N ARG A 72 0.76 18.44 14.56
CA ARG A 72 1.38 17.69 15.65
C ARG A 72 2.87 17.99 15.82
N PHE A 73 3.42 18.90 15.03
CA PHE A 73 4.80 19.34 15.19
C PHE A 73 4.95 20.08 16.51
N LYS A 74 6.10 19.93 17.15
CA LYS A 74 6.42 20.61 18.41
C LYS A 74 7.74 21.35 18.26
N GLN A 75 7.91 22.41 19.03
CA GLN A 75 9.24 22.94 19.29
C GLN A 75 9.99 21.94 20.19
N ALA A 76 11.29 21.76 19.92
CA ALA A 76 12.16 20.87 20.70
C ALA A 76 12.35 21.35 22.14
#